data_AF-A0A936ZVU6-F1
#
_entry.id   AF-A0A936ZVU6-F1
#
_cell.length_a   1.000
_cell.length_b   1.000
_cell.length_c   1.000
_cell.angle_alpha   90.00
_cell.angle_beta   90.00
_cell.angle_gamma   90.00
#
_symmetry.space_group_name_H-M   'P 1'
#
loop_
_entity.id
_entity.type
_entity.pdbx_description
1 polymer ?
#
loop_
_entity_poly.entity_id
_entity_poly.type
_entity_poly.pdbx_seq_one_letter_code
_entity_poly.pdbx_strand_id
1 'polypeptide(L)'
;MLQRLILSFLILLGATPAWAQSADEAKKAARRAQLQVQQAQQQAQEAQAAKARLETDKAELDKKVAAQSQQVAALRGALPRLQEKLKAAETERDQLADKVAALEKDLAERKLAAEASAVSGERALKQRDEAQAKLKREHDAQVALVGECSEKNERLLQLSAELLDKYRHKTVGDVLKQRDPVLGLGDVKTFNLVQEYRDKAEAERFAPTANR
;
A
#
# COMPACT_ATOMS: atom_id res chain seq x y z
N MET A 1 -146.17 24.93 -48.01
CA MET A 1 -146.54 25.75 -46.85
C MET A 1 -145.35 26.66 -46.56
N LEU A 2 -145.40 27.88 -47.08
CA LEU A 2 -145.62 29.13 -46.33
C LEU A 2 -144.47 29.37 -45.33
N GLN A 3 -143.72 30.47 -45.32
CA GLN A 3 -144.04 31.86 -45.60
C GLN A 3 -142.66 32.55 -45.72
N ARG A 4 -142.32 33.29 -46.79
CA ARG A 4 -142.55 34.75 -46.92
C ARG A 4 -142.00 35.52 -45.69
N LEU A 5 -141.33 36.65 -45.77
CA LEU A 5 -141.08 37.66 -46.81
C LEU A 5 -140.24 38.74 -46.07
N ILE A 6 -139.58 39.59 -46.85
CA ILE A 6 -139.37 41.03 -46.57
C ILE A 6 -138.31 41.37 -45.50
N LEU A 7 -137.14 41.86 -45.89
CA LEU A 7 -136.82 43.20 -46.43
C LEU A 7 -136.82 44.27 -45.33
N SER A 8 -135.86 45.20 -45.44
CA SER A 8 -135.70 46.47 -44.72
C SER A 8 -134.83 46.36 -43.46
N PHE A 9 -133.80 47.15 -43.23
CA PHE A 9 -133.14 48.25 -43.92
C PHE A 9 -131.97 48.64 -42.98
N LEU A 10 -131.04 49.47 -43.46
CA LEU A 10 -130.41 50.55 -42.69
C LEU A 10 -128.96 50.36 -42.17
N ILE A 11 -128.07 51.11 -42.86
CA ILE A 11 -126.87 51.85 -42.39
C ILE A 11 -125.61 51.01 -42.07
N LEU A 12 -124.55 50.98 -42.90
CA LEU A 12 -123.62 52.02 -43.37
C LEU A 12 -122.52 52.40 -42.34
N LEU A 13 -121.26 52.20 -42.78
CA LEU A 13 -120.04 52.93 -42.43
C LEU A 13 -119.36 52.68 -41.06
N GLY A 14 -118.15 52.08 -41.13
CA GLY A 14 -117.10 52.26 -40.11
C GLY A 14 -116.34 50.99 -39.72
N ALA A 15 -115.41 50.52 -40.55
CA ALA A 15 -114.42 49.54 -40.11
C ALA A 15 -113.08 49.69 -40.86
N THR A 16 -112.16 50.42 -40.23
CA THR A 16 -110.68 50.30 -40.18
C THR A 16 -110.11 51.68 -39.84
N PRO A 17 -109.05 51.81 -39.00
CA PRO A 17 -107.92 50.89 -38.90
C PRO A 17 -107.48 50.53 -37.45
N ALA A 18 -107.36 49.23 -37.15
CA ALA A 18 -106.75 48.71 -35.92
C ALA A 18 -105.62 47.70 -36.19
N TRP A 19 -104.95 47.84 -37.34
CA TRP A 19 -103.83 47.00 -37.76
C TRP A 19 -102.56 47.87 -37.80
N ALA A 20 -102.16 48.41 -36.66
CA ALA A 20 -100.91 49.17 -36.54
C ALA A 20 -100.17 48.87 -35.22
N GLN A 21 -100.87 48.50 -34.14
CA GLN A 21 -100.25 48.17 -32.85
C GLN A 21 -99.68 46.74 -32.74
N SER A 22 -100.23 45.75 -33.46
CA SER A 22 -99.75 44.36 -33.43
C SER A 22 -98.44 44.13 -34.20
N ALA A 23 -98.14 44.98 -35.19
CA ALA A 23 -96.90 44.92 -35.95
C ALA A 23 -95.68 45.38 -35.13
N ASP A 24 -95.85 46.32 -34.20
CA ASP A 24 -94.76 46.82 -33.35
C ASP A 24 -94.44 45.90 -32.16
N GLU A 25 -95.44 45.22 -31.59
CA GLU A 25 -95.21 44.17 -30.58
C GLU A 25 -94.57 42.92 -31.20
N ALA A 26 -95.00 42.50 -32.39
CA ALA A 26 -94.35 41.42 -33.14
C ALA A 26 -92.89 41.75 -33.49
N LYS A 27 -92.60 43.00 -33.89
CA LYS A 27 -91.22 43.47 -34.10
C LYS A 27 -90.39 43.46 -32.83
N LYS A 28 -90.94 43.88 -31.67
CA LYS A 28 -90.24 43.84 -30.37
C LYS A 28 -89.98 42.40 -29.89
N ALA A 29 -90.94 41.49 -30.08
CA ALA A 29 -90.77 40.06 -29.79
C ALA A 29 -89.70 39.41 -30.70
N ALA A 30 -89.72 39.72 -32.01
CA ALA A 30 -88.70 39.29 -32.95
C ALA A 30 -87.30 39.83 -32.59
N ARG A 31 -87.19 41.08 -32.13
CA ARG A 31 -85.91 41.68 -31.69
C ARG A 31 -85.35 41.00 -30.43
N ARG A 32 -86.21 40.62 -29.48
CA ARG A 32 -85.81 39.85 -28.28
C ARG A 32 -85.38 38.43 -28.64
N ALA A 33 -86.11 37.76 -29.55
CA ALA A 33 -85.72 36.45 -30.05
C ALA A 33 -84.38 36.50 -30.81
N GLN A 34 -84.14 37.55 -31.61
CA GLN A 34 -82.88 37.76 -32.31
C GLN A 34 -81.70 38.00 -31.36
N LEU A 35 -81.92 38.76 -30.27
CA LEU A 35 -80.92 38.95 -29.20
C LEU A 35 -80.63 37.65 -28.44
N GLN A 36 -81.64 36.84 -28.14
CA GLN A 36 -81.45 35.53 -27.52
C GLN A 36 -80.70 34.56 -28.43
N VAL A 37 -80.97 34.57 -29.74
CA VAL A 37 -80.23 33.77 -30.73
C VAL A 37 -78.77 34.23 -30.84
N GLN A 38 -78.50 35.55 -30.81
CA GLN A 38 -77.13 36.07 -30.76
C GLN A 38 -76.38 35.67 -29.49
N GLN A 39 -77.02 35.77 -28.32
CA GLN A 39 -76.44 35.34 -27.05
C GLN A 39 -76.18 33.83 -27.03
N ALA A 40 -77.11 33.02 -27.52
CA ALA A 40 -76.94 31.57 -27.64
C ALA A 40 -75.82 31.19 -28.64
N GLN A 41 -75.69 31.93 -29.75
CA GLN A 41 -74.58 31.76 -30.69
C GLN A 41 -73.23 32.12 -30.06
N GLN A 42 -73.15 33.22 -29.31
CA GLN A 42 -71.93 33.58 -28.58
C GLN A 42 -71.57 32.52 -27.53
N GLN A 43 -72.53 32.05 -26.74
CA GLN A 43 -72.29 30.99 -25.75
C GLN A 43 -71.88 29.67 -26.41
N ALA A 44 -72.45 29.33 -27.57
CA ALA A 44 -72.04 28.15 -28.34
C ALA A 44 -70.59 28.29 -28.86
N GLN A 45 -70.21 29.46 -29.36
CA GLN A 45 -68.84 29.74 -29.80
C GLN A 45 -67.83 29.70 -28.64
N GLU A 46 -68.17 30.31 -27.49
CA GLU A 46 -67.35 30.28 -26.27
C GLU A 46 -67.20 28.84 -25.73
N ALA A 47 -68.29 28.08 -25.68
CA ALA A 47 -68.27 26.68 -25.27
C ALA A 47 -67.44 25.82 -26.23
N GLN A 48 -67.50 26.08 -27.53
CA GLN A 48 -66.72 25.35 -28.52
C GLN A 48 -65.23 25.71 -28.45
N ALA A 49 -64.89 26.98 -28.21
CA ALA A 49 -63.52 27.41 -27.93
C ALA A 49 -62.98 26.82 -26.62
N ALA A 50 -63.80 26.75 -25.57
CA ALA A 50 -63.43 26.13 -24.30
C ALA A 50 -63.22 24.61 -24.42
N LYS A 51 -64.06 23.92 -25.21
CA LYS A 51 -63.86 22.49 -25.53
C LYS A 51 -62.57 22.26 -26.29
N ALA A 52 -62.28 23.09 -27.31
CA ALA A 52 -61.03 23.00 -28.06
C ALA A 52 -59.80 23.21 -27.16
N ARG A 53 -59.84 24.18 -26.24
CA ARG A 53 -58.77 24.40 -25.25
C ARG A 53 -58.61 23.23 -24.27
N LEU A 54 -59.71 22.68 -23.78
CA LEU A 54 -59.67 21.50 -22.90
C LEU A 54 -59.12 20.27 -23.61
N GLU A 55 -59.40 20.07 -24.89
CA GLU A 55 -58.83 18.97 -25.68
C GLU A 55 -57.32 19.17 -25.91
N THR A 56 -56.87 20.41 -26.17
CA THR A 56 -55.43 20.69 -26.28
C THR A 56 -54.71 20.48 -24.95
N ASP A 57 -55.30 20.93 -23.85
CA ASP A 57 -54.72 20.79 -22.51
C ASP A 57 -54.67 19.31 -22.07
N LYS A 58 -55.72 18.53 -22.37
CA LYS A 58 -55.71 17.08 -22.16
C LYS A 58 -54.63 16.40 -22.98
N ALA A 59 -54.50 16.72 -24.26
CA ALA A 59 -53.45 16.15 -25.11
C ALA A 59 -52.04 16.51 -24.62
N GLU A 60 -51.82 17.72 -24.09
CA GLU A 60 -50.56 18.09 -23.45
C GLU A 60 -50.31 17.36 -22.13
N LEU A 61 -51.34 17.26 -21.27
CA LEU A 61 -51.24 16.55 -20.00
C LEU A 61 -50.97 15.06 -20.22
N ASP A 62 -51.64 14.42 -21.19
CA ASP A 62 -51.41 13.02 -21.55
C ASP A 62 -49.97 12.81 -22.04
N LYS A 63 -49.42 13.73 -22.85
CA LYS A 63 -48.01 13.71 -23.25
C LYS A 63 -47.07 13.84 -22.05
N LYS A 64 -47.35 14.75 -21.11
CA LYS A 64 -46.54 14.95 -19.89
C LYS A 64 -46.59 13.73 -18.98
N VAL A 65 -47.77 13.14 -18.78
CA VAL A 65 -47.97 11.90 -18.00
C VAL A 65 -47.25 10.73 -18.65
N ALA A 66 -47.34 10.58 -19.97
CA ALA A 66 -46.61 9.54 -20.70
C ALA A 66 -45.09 9.71 -20.57
N ALA A 67 -44.56 10.92 -20.70
CA ALA A 67 -43.13 11.20 -20.53
C ALA A 67 -42.65 10.96 -19.09
N GLN A 68 -43.41 11.40 -18.08
CA GLN A 68 -43.10 11.14 -16.67
C GLN A 68 -43.19 9.66 -16.33
N SER A 69 -44.19 8.94 -16.86
CA SER A 69 -44.32 7.49 -16.73
C SER A 69 -43.09 6.76 -17.27
N GLN A 70 -42.61 7.14 -18.46
CA GLN A 70 -41.39 6.58 -19.04
C GLN A 70 -40.15 6.88 -18.19
N GLN A 71 -40.02 8.10 -17.67
CA GLN A 71 -38.90 8.46 -16.78
C GLN A 71 -38.93 7.67 -15.46
N VAL A 72 -40.11 7.51 -14.84
CA VAL A 72 -40.27 6.71 -13.62
C VAL A 72 -39.95 5.24 -13.89
N ALA A 73 -40.38 4.70 -15.03
CA ALA A 73 -40.04 3.33 -15.44
C ALA A 73 -38.53 3.16 -15.65
N ALA A 74 -37.87 4.11 -16.32
CA ALA A 74 -36.43 4.10 -16.53
C ALA A 74 -35.65 4.19 -15.20
N LEU A 75 -36.06 5.10 -14.31
CA LEU A 75 -35.47 5.26 -12.98
C LEU A 75 -35.66 4.01 -12.12
N ARG A 76 -36.87 3.42 -12.12
CA ARG A 76 -37.14 2.16 -11.42
C ARG A 76 -36.29 1.01 -11.94
N GLY A 77 -35.98 0.98 -13.24
CA GLY A 77 -35.08 -0.01 -13.83
C GLY A 77 -33.60 0.24 -13.48
N ALA A 78 -33.19 1.50 -13.34
CA ALA A 78 -31.80 1.87 -13.02
C ALA A 78 -31.45 1.71 -11.53
N LEU A 79 -32.40 1.99 -10.64
CA LEU A 79 -32.21 1.94 -9.18
C LEU A 79 -31.65 0.59 -8.65
N PRO A 80 -32.20 -0.59 -9.01
CA PRO A 80 -31.65 -1.86 -8.56
C PRO A 80 -30.25 -2.10 -9.13
N ARG A 81 -29.98 -1.70 -10.39
CA ARG A 81 -28.65 -1.84 -10.99
C ARG A 81 -27.60 -0.99 -10.27
N LEU A 82 -27.96 0.22 -9.85
CA LEU A 82 -27.09 1.09 -9.08
C LEU A 82 -26.88 0.56 -7.65
N GLN A 83 -27.93 0.02 -7.01
CA GLN A 83 -27.79 -0.63 -5.71
C GLN A 83 -26.87 -1.85 -5.76
N GLU A 84 -26.99 -2.70 -6.78
CA GLU A 84 -26.10 -3.86 -6.94
C GLU A 84 -24.65 -3.43 -7.20
N LYS A 85 -24.44 -2.39 -8.03
CA LYS A 85 -23.09 -1.81 -8.21
C LYS A 85 -22.52 -1.22 -6.91
N LEU A 86 -23.35 -0.57 -6.10
CA LEU A 86 -22.91 -0.01 -4.82
C LEU A 86 -22.49 -1.12 -3.86
N LYS A 87 -23.30 -2.17 -3.71
CA LYS A 87 -22.95 -3.34 -2.89
C LYS A 87 -21.68 -4.04 -3.37
N ALA A 88 -21.52 -4.20 -4.68
CA ALA A 88 -20.32 -4.78 -5.27
C ALA A 88 -19.08 -3.92 -4.95
N ALA A 89 -19.17 -2.60 -5.12
CA ALA A 89 -18.09 -1.68 -4.79
C ALA A 89 -17.78 -1.66 -3.28
N GLU A 90 -18.78 -1.75 -2.41
CA GLU A 90 -18.58 -1.88 -0.96
C GLU A 90 -17.85 -3.17 -0.62
N THR A 91 -18.24 -4.29 -1.23
CA THR A 91 -17.58 -5.59 -1.05
C THR A 91 -16.13 -5.55 -1.53
N GLU A 92 -15.87 -4.96 -2.71
CA GLU A 92 -14.50 -4.79 -3.22
C GLU A 92 -13.66 -3.89 -2.31
N ARG A 93 -14.23 -2.79 -1.80
CA ARG A 93 -13.55 -1.90 -0.85
C ARG A 93 -13.17 -2.66 0.41
N ASP A 94 -14.08 -3.46 0.96
CA ASP A 94 -13.83 -4.21 2.19
C ASP A 94 -12.75 -5.29 1.96
N GLN A 95 -12.81 -6.00 0.83
CA GLN A 95 -11.75 -6.95 0.44
C GLN A 95 -10.38 -6.27 0.24
N LEU A 96 -10.36 -5.06 -0.32
CA LEU A 96 -9.13 -4.29 -0.49
C LEU A 96 -8.59 -3.81 0.86
N ALA A 97 -9.47 -3.38 1.77
CA ALA A 97 -9.07 -3.00 3.13
C ALA A 97 -8.45 -4.19 3.88
N ASP A 98 -9.04 -5.38 3.79
CA ASP A 98 -8.50 -6.60 4.39
C ASP A 98 -7.13 -6.97 3.78
N LYS A 99 -7.00 -6.87 2.46
CA LYS A 99 -5.71 -7.11 1.77
C LYS A 99 -4.64 -6.12 2.19
N VAL A 100 -4.98 -4.84 2.31
CA VAL A 100 -4.04 -3.81 2.78
C VAL A 100 -3.60 -4.11 4.20
N ALA A 101 -4.54 -4.42 5.12
CA ALA A 101 -4.21 -4.78 6.50
C ALA A 101 -3.31 -6.03 6.58
N ALA A 102 -3.58 -7.06 5.76
CA ALA A 102 -2.75 -8.25 5.68
C ALA A 102 -1.33 -7.93 5.15
N LEU A 103 -1.22 -7.14 4.09
CA LEU A 103 0.06 -6.72 3.53
C LEU A 103 0.87 -5.86 4.49
N GLU A 104 0.22 -4.96 5.24
CA GLU A 104 0.89 -4.14 6.26
C GLU A 104 1.46 -5.02 7.38
N LYS A 105 0.69 -6.03 7.81
CA LYS A 105 1.16 -7.00 8.80
C LYS A 105 2.36 -7.81 8.28
N ASP A 106 2.26 -8.37 7.07
CA ASP A 106 3.35 -9.11 6.45
C ASP A 106 4.62 -8.26 6.28
N LEU A 107 4.45 -6.99 5.91
CA LEU A 107 5.55 -6.05 5.74
C LEU A 107 6.21 -5.75 7.09
N ALA A 108 5.42 -5.56 8.16
CA ALA A 108 5.95 -5.37 9.51
C ALA A 108 6.73 -6.61 10.00
N GLU A 109 6.18 -7.82 9.80
CA GLU A 109 6.86 -9.08 10.16
C GLU A 109 8.17 -9.26 9.38
N ARG A 110 8.17 -8.98 8.07
CA ARG A 110 9.39 -9.05 7.24
C ARG A 110 10.45 -8.04 7.67
N LYS A 111 10.06 -6.83 8.05
CA LYS A 111 11.00 -5.82 8.58
C LYS A 111 11.66 -6.30 9.87
N LEU A 112 10.86 -6.79 10.82
CA LEU A 112 11.37 -7.33 12.08
C LEU A 112 12.31 -8.52 11.84
N ALA A 113 11.96 -9.43 10.93
CA ALA A 113 12.80 -10.57 10.57
C ALA A 113 14.12 -10.13 9.91
N ALA A 114 14.07 -9.13 9.01
CA ALA A 114 15.25 -8.60 8.35
C ALA A 114 16.19 -7.90 9.35
N GLU A 115 15.65 -7.11 10.28
CA GLU A 115 16.42 -6.46 11.33
C GLU A 115 17.08 -7.49 12.27
N ALA A 116 16.33 -8.51 12.69
CA ALA A 116 16.89 -9.60 13.50
C ALA A 116 17.98 -10.38 12.77
N SER A 117 17.81 -10.63 11.47
CA SER A 117 18.82 -11.28 10.63
C SER A 117 20.07 -10.40 10.45
N ALA A 118 19.91 -9.08 10.31
CA ALA A 118 21.03 -8.16 10.20
C ALA A 118 21.85 -8.12 11.50
N VAL A 119 21.18 -7.99 12.64
CA VAL A 119 21.84 -7.96 13.97
C VAL A 119 22.57 -9.29 14.26
N SER A 120 21.94 -10.43 13.95
CA SER A 120 22.58 -11.73 14.13
C SER A 120 23.76 -11.93 13.17
N GLY A 121 23.64 -11.48 11.93
CA GLY A 121 24.73 -11.47 10.95
C GLY A 121 25.93 -10.65 11.40
N GLU A 122 25.71 -9.43 11.90
CA GLU A 122 26.78 -8.57 12.44
C GLU A 122 27.47 -9.20 13.64
N ARG A 123 26.71 -9.83 14.56
CA ARG A 123 27.29 -10.55 15.70
C ARG A 123 28.14 -11.74 15.24
N ALA A 124 27.67 -12.52 14.28
CA ALA A 124 28.40 -13.65 13.74
C ALA A 124 29.72 -13.20 13.06
N LEU A 125 29.70 -12.08 12.33
CA LEU A 125 30.90 -11.50 11.73
C LEU A 125 31.91 -11.05 12.80
N LYS A 126 31.46 -10.35 13.84
CA LYS A 126 32.33 -9.94 14.95
C LYS A 126 32.96 -11.13 15.66
N GLN A 127 32.17 -12.16 15.97
CA GLN A 127 32.66 -13.39 16.59
C GLN A 127 33.70 -14.11 15.72
N ARG A 128 33.46 -14.17 14.40
CA ARG A 128 34.42 -14.73 13.45
C ARG A 128 35.72 -13.93 13.45
N ASP A 129 35.65 -12.61 13.43
CA ASP A 129 36.83 -11.74 13.38
C ASP A 129 37.64 -11.83 14.68
N GLU A 130 36.98 -11.89 15.83
CA GLU A 130 37.60 -12.13 17.14
C GLU A 130 38.28 -13.50 17.20
N ALA A 131 37.59 -14.55 16.74
CA ALA A 131 38.15 -15.91 16.69
C ALA A 131 39.37 -15.98 15.76
N GLN A 132 39.28 -15.33 14.59
CA GLN A 132 40.40 -15.27 13.64
C GLN A 132 41.58 -14.49 14.22
N ALA A 133 41.34 -13.36 14.89
CA ALA A 133 42.39 -12.59 15.56
C ALA A 133 43.05 -13.40 16.67
N LYS A 134 42.27 -14.17 17.44
CA LYS A 134 42.79 -15.05 18.49
C LYS A 134 43.66 -16.16 17.91
N LEU A 135 43.17 -16.86 16.89
CA LEU A 135 43.94 -17.90 16.18
C LEU A 135 45.24 -17.36 15.59
N LYS A 136 45.22 -16.16 15.00
CA LYS A 136 46.43 -15.51 14.49
C LYS A 136 47.43 -15.24 15.61
N ARG A 137 47.00 -14.70 16.75
CA ARG A 137 47.89 -14.47 17.90
C ARG A 137 48.48 -15.77 18.45
N GLU A 138 47.64 -16.81 18.60
CA GLU A 138 48.09 -18.13 19.05
C GLU A 138 49.10 -18.73 18.07
N HIS A 139 48.86 -18.61 16.76
CA HIS A 139 49.77 -19.05 15.72
C HIS A 139 51.09 -18.27 15.74
N ASP A 140 51.06 -16.94 15.80
CA ASP A 140 52.26 -16.09 15.82
C ASP A 140 53.11 -16.37 17.06
N ALA A 141 52.48 -16.59 18.23
CA ALA A 141 53.16 -17.01 19.44
C ALA A 141 53.81 -18.38 19.30
N GLN A 142 53.13 -19.35 18.68
CA GLN A 142 53.72 -20.67 18.41
C GLN A 142 54.89 -20.59 17.42
N VAL A 143 54.76 -19.79 16.35
CA VAL A 143 55.84 -19.58 15.38
C VAL A 143 57.06 -18.96 16.06
N ALA A 144 56.86 -17.94 16.90
CA ALA A 144 57.94 -17.32 17.67
C ALA A 144 58.62 -18.34 18.60
N LEU A 145 57.82 -19.14 19.33
CA LEU A 145 58.33 -20.17 20.24
C LEU A 145 59.17 -21.24 19.51
N VAL A 146 58.69 -21.70 18.34
CA VAL A 146 59.40 -22.68 17.51
C VAL A 146 60.67 -22.07 16.91
N GLY A 147 60.63 -20.80 16.51
CA GLY A 147 61.79 -20.04 16.03
C GLY A 147 62.88 -19.95 17.09
N GLU A 148 62.54 -19.49 18.30
CA GLU A 148 63.48 -19.41 19.43
C GLU A 148 64.06 -20.77 19.80
N CYS A 149 63.22 -21.82 19.82
CA CYS A 149 63.68 -23.18 20.08
C CYS A 149 64.68 -23.66 19.01
N SER A 150 64.39 -23.36 17.74
CA SER A 150 65.26 -23.74 16.61
C SER A 150 66.60 -23.02 16.67
N GLU A 151 66.61 -21.71 16.92
CA GLU A 151 67.84 -20.91 17.07
C GLU A 151 68.70 -21.38 18.24
N LYS A 152 68.08 -21.62 19.41
CA LYS A 152 68.80 -22.12 20.59
C LYS A 152 69.38 -23.52 20.37
N ASN A 153 68.62 -24.40 19.71
CA ASN A 153 69.10 -25.73 19.35
C ASN A 153 70.30 -25.64 18.40
N GLU A 154 70.26 -24.76 17.41
CA GLU A 154 71.40 -24.53 16.51
C GLU A 154 72.64 -24.06 17.28
N ARG A 155 72.50 -23.11 18.22
CA ARG A 155 73.62 -22.63 19.05
C ARG A 155 74.18 -23.73 19.96
N LEU A 156 73.33 -24.58 20.54
CA LEU A 156 73.77 -25.73 21.33
C LEU A 156 74.54 -26.74 20.46
N LEU A 157 74.08 -27.00 19.23
CA LEU A 157 74.80 -27.85 18.30
C LEU A 157 76.16 -27.25 17.93
N GLN A 158 76.24 -25.95 17.65
CA GLN A 158 77.50 -25.25 17.38
C GLN A 158 78.46 -25.34 18.58
N LEU A 159 77.97 -25.10 19.80
CA LEU A 159 78.76 -25.23 21.03
C LEU A 159 79.31 -26.66 21.21
N SER A 160 78.48 -27.67 20.91
CA SER A 160 78.88 -29.07 20.99
C SER A 160 79.95 -29.43 19.94
N ALA A 161 79.82 -28.89 18.71
CA ALA A 161 80.80 -29.07 17.65
C ALA A 161 82.14 -28.40 18.00
N GLU A 162 82.11 -27.19 18.56
CA GLU A 162 83.32 -26.50 19.02
C GLU A 162 84.04 -27.27 20.13
N LEU A 163 83.29 -27.83 21.10
CA LEU A 163 83.86 -28.63 22.18
C LEU A 163 84.51 -29.92 21.66
N LEU A 164 83.85 -30.61 20.72
CA LEU A 164 84.39 -31.80 20.06
C LEU A 164 85.63 -31.48 19.24
N ASP A 165 85.64 -30.34 18.54
CA ASP A 165 86.79 -29.89 17.75
C ASP A 165 88.01 -29.59 18.63
N LYS A 166 87.82 -28.88 19.74
CA LYS A 166 88.87 -28.62 20.75
C LYS A 166 89.41 -29.91 21.38
N TYR A 167 88.54 -30.89 21.61
CA TYR A 167 88.97 -32.21 22.11
C TYR A 167 89.79 -32.98 21.07
N ARG A 168 89.38 -32.95 19.79
CA ARG A 168 90.09 -33.62 18.68
C ARG A 168 91.48 -33.04 18.43
N HIS A 169 91.65 -31.72 18.56
CA HIS A 169 92.92 -31.04 18.34
C HIS A 169 93.86 -31.02 19.56
N LYS A 170 93.49 -31.68 20.66
CA LYS A 170 94.32 -31.74 21.86
C LYS A 170 95.53 -32.64 21.65
N THR A 171 96.74 -32.08 21.70
CA THR A 171 97.98 -32.84 21.48
C THR A 171 98.50 -33.46 22.78
N VAL A 172 99.39 -34.45 22.67
CA VAL A 172 100.05 -35.11 23.83
C VAL A 172 100.83 -34.08 24.69
N GLY A 173 101.40 -33.05 24.06
CA GLY A 173 102.06 -31.94 24.76
C GLY A 173 101.11 -31.09 25.60
N ASP A 174 99.87 -30.91 25.16
CA ASP A 174 98.84 -30.17 25.90
C ASP A 174 98.36 -30.95 27.13
N VAL A 175 98.31 -32.29 27.04
CA VAL A 175 97.99 -33.18 28.18
C VAL A 175 99.08 -33.13 29.24
N LEU A 176 100.36 -33.11 28.84
CA LEU A 176 101.50 -32.99 29.74
C LEU A 176 101.53 -31.63 30.47
N LYS A 177 101.25 -30.52 29.78
CA LYS A 177 101.14 -29.18 30.39
C LYS A 177 99.93 -29.02 31.32
N GLN A 178 98.87 -29.78 31.08
CA GLN A 178 97.68 -29.76 31.93
C GLN A 178 97.92 -30.48 33.27
N ARG A 179 98.67 -31.59 33.27
CA ARG A 179 99.03 -32.35 34.48
C ARG A 179 100.30 -31.83 35.17
N ASP A 180 100.40 -30.53 35.38
CA ASP A 180 101.56 -29.92 36.08
C ASP A 180 101.44 -30.12 37.61
N PRO A 181 102.26 -30.99 38.23
CA PRO A 181 102.08 -31.40 39.62
C PRO A 181 102.54 -30.35 40.65
N VAL A 182 103.22 -29.27 40.22
CA VAL A 182 103.86 -28.32 41.15
C VAL A 182 103.00 -27.09 41.42
N LEU A 183 102.28 -26.58 40.41
CA LEU A 183 101.53 -25.31 40.53
C LEU A 183 100.02 -25.42 40.28
N GLY A 184 99.51 -26.56 39.77
CA GLY A 184 98.07 -26.81 39.59
C GLY A 184 97.33 -25.87 38.62
N LEU A 185 98.04 -24.97 37.93
CA LEU A 185 97.44 -23.94 37.07
C LEU A 185 96.69 -24.52 35.85
N GLY A 186 97.06 -25.72 35.39
CA GLY A 186 96.39 -26.42 34.29
C GLY A 186 94.99 -26.95 34.64
N ASP A 187 94.80 -27.40 35.89
CA ASP A 187 93.52 -27.89 36.39
C ASP A 187 92.53 -26.74 36.56
N VAL A 188 92.98 -25.59 37.09
CA VAL A 188 92.13 -24.38 37.21
C VAL A 188 91.67 -23.88 35.83
N LYS A 189 92.56 -23.86 34.83
CA LYS A 189 92.19 -23.47 33.45
C LYS A 189 91.15 -24.41 32.85
N THR A 190 91.28 -25.71 33.10
CA THR A 190 90.31 -26.71 32.61
C THR A 190 88.97 -26.57 33.33
N PHE A 191 89.00 -26.35 34.64
CA PHE A 191 87.81 -26.12 35.44
C PHE A 191 87.05 -24.86 34.99
N ASN A 192 87.77 -23.75 34.80
CA ASN A 192 87.19 -22.50 34.29
C ASN A 192 86.58 -22.69 32.89
N LEU A 193 87.25 -23.44 32.01
CA LEU A 193 86.74 -23.76 30.68
C LEU A 193 85.44 -24.60 30.77
N VAL A 194 85.43 -25.65 31.59
CA VAL A 194 84.24 -26.47 31.80
C VAL A 194 83.09 -25.66 32.38
N GLN A 195 83.36 -24.76 33.33
CA GLN A 195 82.36 -23.84 33.86
C GLN A 195 81.82 -22.90 32.78
N GLU A 196 82.70 -22.27 32.00
CA GLU A 196 82.29 -21.37 30.90
C GLU A 196 81.38 -22.08 29.88
N TYR A 197 81.71 -23.32 29.49
CA TYR A 197 80.87 -24.10 28.57
C TYR A 197 79.55 -24.55 29.20
N ARG A 198 79.54 -24.87 30.51
CA ARG A 198 78.30 -25.16 31.24
C ARG A 198 77.41 -23.93 31.30
N ASP A 199 77.97 -22.76 31.60
CA ASP A 199 77.24 -21.50 31.66
C ASP A 199 76.67 -21.12 30.28
N LYS A 200 77.45 -21.30 29.19
CA LYS A 200 76.98 -21.11 27.81
C LYS A 200 75.85 -22.07 27.44
N ALA A 201 75.99 -23.36 27.78
CA ALA A 201 74.97 -24.36 27.50
C ALA A 201 73.68 -24.11 28.31
N GLU A 202 73.81 -23.61 29.54
CA GLU A 202 72.67 -23.27 30.39
C GLU A 202 71.96 -21.99 29.91
N ALA A 203 72.71 -20.99 29.42
CA ALA A 203 72.16 -19.78 28.82
C ALA A 203 71.35 -20.06 27.54
N GLU A 204 71.83 -20.97 26.70
CA GLU A 204 71.16 -21.37 25.45
C GLU A 204 70.12 -22.47 25.65
N ARG A 205 69.92 -22.97 26.88
CA ARG A 205 68.86 -23.95 27.15
C ARG A 205 67.50 -23.32 26.84
N PHE A 206 66.70 -24.02 26.05
CA PHE A 206 65.31 -23.62 25.83
C PHE A 206 64.46 -24.04 27.04
N ALA A 207 63.75 -23.08 27.62
CA ALA A 207 62.79 -23.31 28.70
C ALA A 207 61.47 -22.66 28.26
N PRO A 208 60.48 -23.46 27.82
CA PRO A 208 59.20 -22.89 27.45
C PRO A 208 58.57 -22.30 28.71
N THR A 209 58.31 -21.00 28.70
CA THR A 209 57.48 -20.36 29.72
C THR A 209 56.08 -20.96 29.61
N ALA A 210 55.72 -21.81 30.57
CA ALA A 210 54.36 -22.29 30.70
C ALA A 210 53.45 -21.07 30.91
N ASN A 211 52.50 -20.88 29.98
CA ASN A 211 51.51 -19.80 29.96
C ASN A 211 51.06 -19.40 31.38
N ARG A 212 51.23 -18.11 31.73
CA ARG A 212 50.35 -17.40 32.66
C ARG A 212 49.26 -16.71 31.87
#